data_AF-A0A1Y1ZL58-F1
#
_entry.id   AF-A0A1Y1ZL58-F1
#
_cell.length_a   1.000
_cell.length_b   1.000
_cell.length_c   1.000
_cell.angle_alpha   90.00
_cell.angle_beta   90.00
_cell.angle_gamma   90.00
#
_symmetry.space_group_name_H-M   'P 1'
#
loop_
_entity.id
_entity.type
_entity.pdbx_description
1 polymer ?
#
loop_
_entity_poly.entity_id
_entity_poly.type
_entity_poly.pdbx_seq_one_letter_code
_entity_poly.pdbx_strand_id
1 'polypeptide(L)'
;MPLWVKFHLDDLHEALTEDAIRNVIRNLPRDLCETYARIIRKLHIGPGGAQKIEVMKKVVRWVVCARRPLRLDELEEAVGLEKSDTYLHAERSATHAGPKLISACGNLIIYSRDDDLVTLAHHTVQKFLCSSTTPEGISYPESVHFDLSTGDHDLGELCVAYPSFTDFETQLTKVPYPVTLD
;
A
#
# COMPACT_ATOMS: atom_id res chain seq x y z
N MET A 1 -20.37 -3.66 -10.83
CA MET A 1 -20.03 -5.08 -11.09
C MET A 1 -19.53 -5.71 -9.79
N PRO A 2 -19.77 -7.00 -9.52
CA PRO A 2 -19.23 -7.67 -8.34
C PRO A 2 -17.70 -7.72 -8.43
N LEU A 3 -16.99 -7.24 -7.39
CA LEU A 3 -15.53 -7.18 -7.35
C LEU A 3 -14.85 -8.53 -7.66
N TRP A 4 -15.44 -9.61 -7.16
CA TRP A 4 -14.95 -10.96 -7.41
C TRP A 4 -14.92 -11.32 -8.90
N VAL A 5 -15.93 -10.87 -9.68
CA VAL A 5 -15.94 -11.05 -11.15
C VAL A 5 -14.81 -10.27 -11.82
N LYS A 6 -14.50 -9.06 -11.32
CA LYS A 6 -13.37 -8.27 -11.82
C LYS A 6 -12.04 -8.99 -11.60
N PHE A 7 -11.79 -9.50 -10.39
CA PHE A 7 -10.56 -10.24 -10.11
C PHE A 7 -10.40 -11.49 -10.99
N HIS A 8 -11.49 -12.24 -11.24
CA HIS A 8 -11.42 -13.38 -12.15
C HIS A 8 -11.10 -12.98 -13.58
N LEU A 9 -11.63 -11.85 -14.05
CA LEU A 9 -11.31 -11.34 -15.37
C LEU A 9 -9.85 -10.89 -15.45
N ASP A 10 -9.33 -10.24 -14.41
CA ASP A 10 -7.92 -9.84 -14.35
C ASP A 10 -7.00 -11.08 -14.37
N ASP A 11 -7.32 -12.13 -13.60
CA ASP A 11 -6.56 -13.38 -13.57
C ASP A 11 -6.60 -14.14 -14.92
N LEU A 12 -7.72 -14.09 -15.64
CA LEU A 12 -7.84 -14.64 -17.00
C LEU A 12 -7.05 -13.81 -18.00
N HIS A 13 -7.04 -12.49 -17.85
CA HIS A 13 -6.29 -11.58 -18.71
C HIS A 13 -4.77 -11.78 -18.58
N GLU A 14 -4.28 -12.12 -17.38
CA GLU A 14 -2.87 -12.44 -17.14
C GLU A 14 -2.44 -13.81 -17.72
N ALA A 15 -3.38 -14.70 -18.05
CA ALA A 15 -3.07 -16.04 -18.51
C ALA A 15 -2.70 -16.07 -20.01
N LEU A 16 -1.44 -16.40 -20.31
CA LEU A 16 -0.89 -16.33 -21.67
C LEU A 16 -1.10 -17.59 -22.53
N THR A 17 -1.42 -18.74 -21.92
CA THR A 17 -1.57 -20.03 -22.63
C THR A 17 -2.94 -20.65 -22.36
N GLU A 18 -3.44 -21.48 -23.28
CA GLU A 18 -4.70 -22.21 -23.07
C GLU A 18 -4.68 -23.05 -21.79
N ASP A 19 -3.53 -23.66 -21.47
CA ASP A 19 -3.38 -24.43 -20.23
C ASP A 19 -3.42 -23.53 -18.99
N ALA A 20 -2.81 -22.34 -19.05
CA ALA A 20 -2.91 -21.36 -17.97
C ALA A 20 -4.36 -20.86 -17.80
N ILE A 21 -5.07 -20.60 -18.90
CA ILE A 21 -6.48 -20.22 -18.89
C ILE A 21 -7.34 -21.34 -18.27
N ARG A 22 -7.19 -22.59 -18.73
CA ARG A 22 -7.91 -23.74 -18.15
C ARG A 22 -7.57 -23.93 -16.67
N ASN A 23 -6.32 -23.68 -16.28
CA ASN A 23 -5.90 -23.78 -14.89
C ASN A 23 -6.54 -22.69 -14.02
N VAL A 24 -6.63 -21.45 -14.51
CA VAL A 24 -7.37 -20.37 -13.84
C VAL A 24 -8.83 -20.75 -13.69
N ILE A 25 -9.47 -21.25 -14.77
CA ILE A 25 -10.88 -21.68 -14.77
C ILE A 25 -11.14 -22.84 -13.80
N ARG A 26 -10.20 -23.80 -13.70
CA ARG A 26 -10.34 -24.95 -12.78
C ARG A 26 -10.14 -24.57 -11.31
N ASN A 27 -9.38 -23.51 -11.04
CA ASN A 27 -9.02 -23.07 -9.69
C ASN A 27 -9.58 -21.67 -9.40
N LEU A 28 -10.85 -21.42 -9.75
CA LEU A 28 -11.52 -20.19 -9.34
C LEU A 28 -11.62 -20.15 -7.80
N PRO A 29 -11.18 -19.07 -7.14
CA PRO A 29 -11.35 -18.90 -5.71
C PRO A 29 -12.84 -18.88 -5.38
N ARG A 30 -13.23 -19.64 -4.37
CA ARG A 30 -14.62 -19.85 -3.95
C ARG A 30 -15.24 -18.58 -3.37
N ASP A 31 -14.41 -17.74 -2.77
CA ASP A 31 -14.81 -16.49 -2.14
C ASP A 31 -13.73 -15.40 -2.26
N LEU A 32 -14.02 -14.23 -1.69
CA LEU A 32 -13.10 -13.10 -1.67
C LEU A 32 -11.85 -13.36 -0.82
N CYS A 33 -11.93 -14.14 0.25
CA CYS A 33 -10.79 -14.44 1.10
C CYS A 33 -9.76 -15.28 0.34
N GLU A 34 -10.20 -16.30 -0.39
CA GLU A 34 -9.34 -17.10 -1.26
C GLU A 34 -8.76 -16.27 -2.41
N THR A 35 -9.54 -15.31 -2.92
CA THR A 35 -9.07 -14.37 -3.94
C THR A 35 -7.93 -13.50 -3.42
N TYR A 36 -8.10 -12.88 -2.25
CA TYR A 36 -7.07 -12.04 -1.63
C TYR A 36 -5.82 -12.84 -1.27
N ALA A 37 -6.00 -14.00 -0.65
CA ALA A 37 -4.90 -14.90 -0.34
C ALA A 37 -4.13 -15.35 -1.59
N ARG A 38 -4.83 -15.60 -2.70
CA ARG A 38 -4.18 -15.93 -3.98
C ARG A 38 -3.34 -14.78 -4.50
N ILE A 39 -3.84 -13.54 -4.45
CA ILE A 39 -3.09 -12.34 -4.85
C ILE A 39 -1.82 -12.21 -3.99
N ILE A 40 -1.96 -12.31 -2.67
CA ILE A 40 -0.82 -12.21 -1.74
C ILE A 40 0.19 -13.33 -1.98
N ARG A 41 -0.27 -14.57 -2.18
CA ARG A 41 0.59 -15.72 -2.48
C ARG A 41 1.37 -15.50 -3.78
N LYS A 42 0.69 -15.05 -4.85
CA LYS A 42 1.31 -14.70 -6.14
C LYS A 42 2.40 -13.65 -5.96
N LEU A 43 2.14 -12.60 -5.17
CA LEU A 43 3.13 -11.56 -4.86
C LEU A 43 4.34 -12.15 -4.11
N HIS A 44 4.11 -13.02 -3.12
CA HIS A 44 5.16 -13.59 -2.29
C HIS A 44 6.09 -14.56 -3.03
N ILE A 45 5.55 -15.43 -3.89
CA ILE A 45 6.35 -16.42 -4.64
C ILE A 45 7.01 -15.83 -5.90
N GLY A 46 6.52 -14.67 -6.36
CA GLY A 46 7.04 -14.01 -7.55
C GLY A 46 8.42 -13.36 -7.33
N PRO A 47 9.04 -12.84 -8.41
CA PRO A 47 10.32 -12.14 -8.31
C PRO A 47 10.25 -10.95 -7.35
N GLY A 48 11.20 -10.89 -6.41
CA GLY A 48 11.25 -9.87 -5.37
C GLY A 48 10.13 -9.98 -4.32
N GLY A 49 9.53 -11.17 -4.17
CA GLY A 49 8.29 -11.33 -3.40
C GLY A 49 8.38 -10.91 -1.94
N ALA A 50 9.49 -11.20 -1.24
CA ALA A 50 9.69 -10.71 0.13
C ALA A 50 9.64 -9.17 0.21
N GLN A 51 10.31 -8.48 -0.70
CA GLN A 51 10.29 -7.01 -0.78
C GLN A 51 8.90 -6.48 -1.15
N LYS A 52 8.20 -7.13 -2.09
CA LYS A 52 6.83 -6.74 -2.47
C LYS A 52 5.85 -6.87 -1.31
N ILE A 53 5.96 -7.94 -0.51
CA ILE A 53 5.13 -8.12 0.69
C ILE A 53 5.40 -6.99 1.69
N GLU A 54 6.66 -6.64 1.96
CA GLU A 54 6.95 -5.53 2.88
C GLU A 54 6.47 -4.17 2.35
N VAL A 55 6.63 -3.89 1.05
CA VAL A 55 6.09 -2.67 0.43
C VAL A 55 4.56 -2.65 0.52
N MET A 56 3.90 -3.75 0.16
CA MET A 56 2.45 -3.89 0.26
C MET A 56 1.96 -3.63 1.68
N LYS A 57 2.63 -4.19 2.70
CA LYS A 57 2.28 -3.95 4.11
C LYS A 57 2.38 -2.48 4.48
N LYS A 58 3.46 -1.79 4.07
CA LYS A 58 3.63 -0.35 4.30
C LYS A 58 2.51 0.45 3.62
N VAL A 59 2.21 0.17 2.35
CA VAL A 59 1.16 0.85 1.59
C VAL A 59 -0.22 0.62 2.21
N VAL A 60 -0.59 -0.63 2.47
CA VAL A 60 -1.88 -0.99 3.06
C VAL A 60 -2.06 -0.30 4.40
N ARG A 61 -1.04 -0.31 5.26
CA ARG A 61 -1.09 0.36 6.56
C ARG A 61 -1.41 1.84 6.42
N TRP A 62 -0.73 2.55 5.52
CA TRP A 62 -1.02 3.96 5.23
C TRP A 62 -2.44 4.15 4.70
N VAL A 63 -2.86 3.35 3.74
CA VAL A 63 -4.19 3.47 3.12
C VAL A 63 -5.33 3.15 4.09
N VAL A 64 -5.13 2.22 5.03
CA VAL A 64 -6.15 1.79 5.98
C VAL A 64 -6.24 2.73 7.19
N CYS A 65 -5.11 3.11 7.76
CA CYS A 65 -5.07 3.94 8.98
C CYS A 65 -5.23 5.44 8.69
N ALA A 66 -5.04 5.88 7.44
CA ALA A 66 -5.21 7.28 7.09
C ALA A 66 -6.68 7.72 7.23
N ARG A 67 -6.89 8.89 7.85
CA ARG A 67 -8.21 9.49 8.05
C ARG A 67 -8.95 9.81 6.75
N ARG A 68 -8.21 10.05 5.67
CA ARG A 68 -8.73 10.28 4.31
C ARG A 68 -7.87 9.48 3.32
N PRO A 69 -8.40 9.17 2.13
CA PRO A 69 -7.58 8.67 1.03
C PRO A 69 -6.35 9.57 0.80
N LEU A 70 -5.22 8.92 0.57
CA LEU A 70 -3.95 9.58 0.30
C LEU A 70 -3.83 9.88 -1.18
N ARG A 71 -3.17 10.98 -1.51
CA ARG A 71 -2.70 11.24 -2.86
C ARG A 71 -1.49 10.37 -3.18
N LEU A 72 -1.19 10.19 -4.47
CA LEU A 72 -0.07 9.32 -4.86
C LEU A 72 1.28 9.85 -4.37
N ASP A 73 1.49 11.17 -4.44
CA ASP A 73 2.68 11.85 -3.93
C ASP A 73 2.80 11.74 -2.41
N GLU A 74 1.70 11.92 -1.68
CA GLU A 74 1.65 11.71 -0.23
C GLU A 74 2.05 10.28 0.15
N LEU A 75 1.57 9.28 -0.60
CA LEU A 75 1.93 7.88 -0.38
C LEU A 75 3.40 7.61 -0.69
N GLU A 76 3.95 8.17 -1.76
CA GLU A 76 5.36 7.98 -2.16
C GLU A 76 6.32 8.44 -1.06
N GLU A 77 5.99 9.53 -0.37
CA GLU A 77 6.77 10.02 0.76
C GLU A 77 6.52 9.19 2.03
N ALA A 78 5.25 8.94 2.34
CA ALA A 78 4.83 8.30 3.58
C ALA A 78 5.40 6.88 3.76
N VAL A 79 5.53 6.10 2.68
CA VAL A 79 6.10 4.73 2.75
C VAL A 79 7.59 4.71 3.12
N GLY A 80 8.29 5.83 2.98
CA GLY A 80 9.70 5.98 3.33
C GLY A 80 9.95 6.30 4.81
N LEU A 81 8.91 6.71 5.54
CA LEU A 81 9.00 7.16 6.93
C LEU A 81 9.13 5.99 7.91
N GLU A 82 10.01 6.14 8.89
CA GLU A 82 10.16 5.25 10.04
C GLU A 82 10.10 6.02 11.36
N LYS A 83 9.66 5.37 12.44
CA LYS A 83 9.44 6.03 13.74
C LYS A 83 10.69 6.65 14.35
N SER A 84 11.85 6.10 14.00
CA SER A 84 13.15 6.57 14.48
C SER A 84 13.69 7.76 13.70
N ASP A 85 13.02 8.19 12.63
CA ASP A 85 13.51 9.25 11.77
C ASP A 85 13.40 10.60 12.47
N THR A 86 14.41 11.44 12.25
CA THR A 86 14.45 12.83 12.70
C THR A 86 14.59 13.82 11.53
N TYR A 87 14.65 13.28 10.31
CA TYR A 87 14.75 14.00 9.04
C TYR A 87 14.25 13.12 7.88
N LEU A 88 14.02 13.74 6.71
CA LEU A 88 13.57 13.06 5.51
C LEU A 88 14.73 12.35 4.79
N HIS A 89 14.59 11.04 4.66
CA HIS A 89 15.53 10.20 3.94
C HIS A 89 15.17 10.10 2.45
N ALA A 90 15.80 10.93 1.61
CA ALA A 90 15.55 10.95 0.18
C ALA A 90 15.76 9.57 -0.50
N GLU A 91 16.68 8.76 0.01
CA GLU A 91 16.97 7.40 -0.46
C GLU A 91 15.88 6.37 -0.11
N ARG A 92 15.03 6.66 0.88
CA ARG A 92 13.89 5.81 1.27
C ARG A 92 12.57 6.26 0.67
N SER A 93 12.51 7.53 0.25
CA SER A 93 11.36 8.07 -0.47
C SER A 93 11.14 7.29 -1.77
N ALA A 94 9.88 6.96 -2.05
CA ALA A 94 9.50 6.27 -3.28
C ALA A 94 9.14 7.27 -4.39
N THR A 95 9.80 8.43 -4.44
CA THR A 95 9.52 9.50 -5.41
C THR A 95 9.56 8.95 -6.84
N HIS A 96 8.49 9.21 -7.61
CA HIS A 96 8.27 8.70 -8.97
C HIS A 96 8.12 7.17 -9.09
N ALA A 97 8.04 6.44 -7.98
CA ALA A 97 7.83 5.01 -7.94
C ALA A 97 6.39 4.63 -7.54
N GLY A 98 5.46 5.59 -7.50
CA GLY A 98 4.05 5.39 -7.19
C GLY A 98 3.40 4.23 -7.95
N PRO A 99 3.49 4.18 -9.30
CA PRO A 99 2.97 3.04 -10.06
C PRO A 99 3.58 1.70 -9.63
N LYS A 100 4.85 1.68 -9.21
CA LYS A 100 5.50 0.47 -8.70
C LYS A 100 4.97 0.10 -7.32
N LEU A 101 4.72 1.06 -6.43
CA LEU A 101 4.09 0.82 -5.12
C LEU A 101 2.71 0.19 -5.28
N ILE A 102 1.88 0.74 -6.18
CA ILE A 102 0.55 0.19 -6.47
C ILE A 102 0.68 -1.23 -7.04
N SER A 103 1.58 -1.45 -8.01
CA SER A 103 1.80 -2.78 -8.59
C SER A 103 2.30 -3.82 -7.57
N ALA A 104 3.09 -3.38 -6.57
CA ALA A 104 3.58 -4.25 -5.50
C ALA A 104 2.47 -4.74 -4.57
N CYS A 105 1.31 -4.06 -4.56
CA CYS A 105 0.13 -4.45 -3.82
C CYS A 105 -0.80 -5.39 -4.60
N GLY A 106 -0.48 -5.69 -5.87
CA GLY A 106 -1.40 -6.34 -6.79
C GLY A 106 -2.72 -5.57 -6.89
N ASN A 107 -3.83 -6.29 -7.09
CA ASN A 107 -5.14 -5.66 -7.25
C ASN A 107 -5.83 -5.36 -5.89
N LEU A 108 -5.09 -5.34 -4.77
CA LEU A 108 -5.63 -5.00 -3.45
C LEU A 108 -5.78 -3.47 -3.25
N ILE A 109 -4.98 -2.70 -3.97
CA ILE A 109 -4.95 -1.23 -3.93
C ILE A 109 -5.22 -0.71 -5.34
N ILE A 110 -5.96 0.39 -5.45
CA ILE A 110 -6.30 1.05 -6.69
C ILE A 110 -5.84 2.50 -6.60
N TYR A 111 -5.30 3.01 -7.72
CA TYR A 111 -5.07 4.43 -7.93
C TYR A 111 -6.11 4.98 -8.91
N SER A 112 -6.89 5.97 -8.48
CA SER A 112 -7.79 6.74 -9.34
C SER A 112 -7.01 7.91 -9.94
N ARG A 113 -6.81 7.91 -11.26
CA ARG A 113 -6.14 9.01 -11.96
C ARG A 113 -6.99 10.27 -11.99
N ASP A 114 -8.31 10.13 -12.01
CA ASP A 114 -9.24 11.25 -12.09
C ASP A 114 -9.27 12.04 -10.78
N ASP A 115 -9.22 11.34 -9.65
CA ASP A 115 -9.26 11.94 -8.32
C ASP A 115 -7.86 12.15 -7.71
N ASP A 116 -6.82 11.56 -8.31
CA ASP A 116 -5.46 11.47 -7.77
C ASP A 116 -5.40 10.82 -6.38
N LEU A 117 -6.20 9.77 -6.14
CA LEU A 117 -6.33 9.11 -4.83
C LEU A 117 -5.94 7.64 -4.89
N VAL A 118 -5.29 7.18 -3.81
CA VAL A 118 -4.98 5.77 -3.56
C VAL A 118 -5.95 5.21 -2.53
N THR A 119 -6.65 4.14 -2.89
CA THR A 119 -7.64 3.49 -2.03
C THR A 119 -7.51 1.98 -2.07
N LEU A 120 -8.11 1.29 -1.11
CA LEU A 120 -8.35 -0.14 -1.24
C LEU A 120 -9.22 -0.42 -2.47
N ALA A 121 -8.97 -1.55 -3.12
CA ALA A 121 -9.82 -2.02 -4.21
C ALA A 121 -11.26 -2.26 -3.75
N HIS A 122 -11.42 -2.63 -2.46
CA HIS A 122 -12.72 -2.79 -1.82
C HIS A 122 -12.61 -2.81 -0.30
N HIS A 123 -13.68 -2.43 0.39
CA HIS A 123 -13.74 -2.38 1.85
C HIS A 123 -13.53 -3.76 2.52
N THR A 124 -13.78 -4.87 1.82
CA THR A 124 -13.55 -6.21 2.38
C THR A 124 -12.07 -6.62 2.39
N VAL A 125 -11.20 -5.92 1.66
CA VAL A 125 -9.74 -6.12 1.74
C VAL A 125 -9.25 -5.80 3.15
N GLN A 126 -9.71 -4.67 3.72
CA GLN A 126 -9.38 -4.30 5.10
C GLN A 126 -9.83 -5.37 6.09
N LYS A 127 -11.08 -5.85 5.97
CA LYS A 127 -11.61 -6.90 6.85
C LYS A 127 -10.76 -8.18 6.82
N PHE A 128 -10.27 -8.55 5.63
CA PHE A 128 -9.41 -9.72 5.43
C PHE A 128 -8.01 -9.52 6.02
N LEU A 129 -7.40 -8.35 5.84
CA LEU A 129 -6.05 -8.09 6.34
C LEU A 129 -6.02 -7.83 7.86
N CYS A 130 -7.10 -7.29 8.44
CA CYS A 130 -7.27 -7.11 9.88
C CYS A 130 -7.83 -8.35 10.60
N SER A 131 -8.10 -9.46 9.91
CA SER A 131 -8.60 -10.65 10.59
C SER A 131 -7.50 -11.32 11.41
N SER A 132 -7.81 -11.78 12.61
CA SER A 132 -6.87 -12.48 13.50
C SER A 132 -6.64 -13.95 13.11
N THR A 133 -7.24 -14.43 12.02
CA THR A 133 -7.21 -15.85 11.65
C THR A 133 -7.09 -16.00 10.14
N THR A 134 -6.15 -16.85 9.73
CA THR A 134 -6.03 -17.37 8.37
C THR A 134 -7.18 -18.38 8.14
N PRO A 135 -7.99 -18.23 7.08
CA PRO A 135 -9.03 -19.21 6.79
C PRO A 135 -8.44 -20.60 6.57
N GLU A 136 -9.11 -21.63 7.10
CA GLU A 136 -8.66 -23.03 6.98
C GLU A 136 -8.47 -23.45 5.52
N GLY A 137 -7.33 -24.08 5.22
CA GLY A 137 -6.99 -24.55 3.88
C GLY A 137 -6.39 -23.49 2.94
N ILE A 138 -6.16 -22.26 3.41
CA ILE A 138 -5.57 -21.19 2.59
C ILE A 138 -4.19 -20.80 3.12
N SER A 139 -3.14 -21.05 2.32
CA SER A 139 -1.74 -20.73 2.70
C SER A 139 -1.26 -19.39 2.12
N TYR A 140 -0.92 -18.40 2.93
CA TYR A 140 -0.24 -17.18 2.50
C TYR A 140 0.65 -16.69 3.66
N PRO A 141 1.59 -15.75 3.44
CA PRO A 141 2.45 -15.28 4.52
C PRO A 141 1.61 -14.68 5.65
N GLU A 142 1.67 -15.25 6.86
CA GLU A 142 0.89 -14.77 8.01
C GLU A 142 1.28 -13.35 8.42
N SER A 143 2.50 -12.93 8.09
CA SER A 143 3.04 -11.59 8.35
C SER A 143 2.29 -10.45 7.65
N VAL A 144 1.34 -10.76 6.75
CA VAL A 144 0.50 -9.74 6.07
C VAL A 144 -0.65 -9.24 6.94
N HIS A 145 -1.00 -10.00 7.98
CA HIS A 145 -2.01 -9.55 8.92
C HIS A 145 -1.48 -8.35 9.71
N PHE A 146 -2.31 -7.33 9.83
CA PHE A 146 -1.98 -6.14 10.60
C PHE A 146 -3.08 -5.82 11.61
N ASP A 147 -2.65 -5.39 12.79
CA ASP A 147 -3.56 -4.89 13.81
C ASP A 147 -3.85 -3.41 13.56
N LEU A 148 -5.13 -3.06 13.41
CA LEU A 148 -5.55 -1.70 13.12
C LEU A 148 -5.20 -0.76 14.28
N SER A 149 -5.33 -1.21 15.53
CA SER A 149 -5.11 -0.36 16.70
C SER A 149 -3.64 0.06 16.84
N THR A 150 -2.73 -0.88 16.59
CA THR A 150 -1.29 -0.65 16.55
C THR A 150 -0.93 0.23 15.34
N GLY A 151 -1.53 -0.06 14.17
CA GLY A 151 -1.33 0.73 12.96
C GLY A 151 -1.71 2.20 13.13
N ASP A 152 -2.87 2.47 13.73
CA ASP A 152 -3.39 3.81 14.02
C ASP A 152 -2.50 4.56 15.01
N HIS A 153 -2.10 3.89 16.09
CA HIS A 153 -1.21 4.48 17.09
C HIS A 153 0.12 4.91 16.47
N ASP A 154 0.74 4.00 15.71
CA ASP A 154 2.01 4.25 15.09
C ASP A 154 1.95 5.34 13.99
N LEU A 155 0.89 5.37 13.18
CA LEU A 155 0.72 6.42 12.18
C LEU A 155 0.52 7.78 12.87
N GLY A 156 -0.21 7.81 13.99
CA GLY A 156 -0.38 9.01 14.80
C GLY A 156 0.96 9.54 15.31
N GLU A 157 1.83 8.65 15.80
CA GLU A 157 3.20 8.99 16.21
C GLU A 157 4.00 9.61 15.06
N LEU A 158 3.98 8.99 13.87
CA LEU A 158 4.65 9.51 12.68
C LEU A 158 4.10 10.87 12.25
N CYS A 159 2.78 11.06 12.27
CA CYS A 159 2.15 12.33 11.90
C CYS A 159 2.53 13.48 12.85
N VAL A 160 2.80 13.18 14.13
CA VAL A 160 3.26 14.16 15.13
C VAL A 160 4.78 14.41 15.01
N ALA A 161 5.56 13.36 14.72
CA ALA A 161 7.00 13.45 14.57
C ALA A 161 7.43 14.19 13.31
N TYR A 162 6.78 13.92 12.17
CA TYR A 162 7.10 14.50 10.85
C TYR A 162 7.34 16.02 10.86
N PRO A 163 6.43 16.87 11.38
CA PRO A 163 6.66 18.32 11.39
C PRO A 163 7.80 18.78 12.32
N SER A 164 8.28 17.89 13.20
CA SER A 164 9.43 18.14 14.08
C SER A 164 10.76 17.73 13.42
N PHE A 165 10.74 17.30 12.15
CA PHE A 165 11.95 16.93 11.43
C PHE A 165 12.82 18.15 11.14
N THR A 166 14.14 17.96 11.24
CA THR A 166 15.13 19.04 11.07
C THR A 166 15.07 19.71 9.69
N ASP A 167 14.54 19.03 8.66
CA ASP A 167 14.31 19.58 7.33
C ASP A 167 13.44 20.85 7.36
N PHE A 168 12.50 20.93 8.31
CA PHE A 168 11.55 22.04 8.43
C PHE A 168 12.06 23.19 9.31
N GLU A 169 13.13 22.99 10.08
CA GLU A 169 13.71 24.05 10.94
C GLU A 169 14.30 25.21 10.12
N THR A 170 14.87 24.92 8.96
CA THR A 170 15.52 25.93 8.09
C THR A 170 14.53 26.84 7.36
N GLN A 171 13.25 26.44 7.26
CA GLN A 171 12.21 27.20 6.55
C GLN A 171 11.57 28.33 7.39
N LEU A 172 11.92 28.45 8.68
CA LEU A 172 11.35 29.46 9.59
C LEU A 172 12.11 30.80 9.59
N THR A 173 13.24 30.92 8.90
CA THR A 173 13.94 32.20 8.77
C THR A 173 13.31 33.05 7.66
N LYS A 174 12.44 33.99 8.05
CA LYS A 174 12.05 35.10 7.16
C LYS A 174 13.34 35.79 6.69
N VAL A 175 13.60 35.77 5.38
CA VAL A 175 14.62 36.63 4.77
C VAL A 175 14.31 38.07 5.17
N PRO A 176 15.21 38.79 5.87
CA PRO A 176 15.01 40.22 6.12
C PRO A 176 14.88 40.91 4.77
N TYR A 177 13.80 41.66 4.57
CA TYR A 177 13.71 42.55 3.40
C TYR A 177 14.99 43.40 3.35
N PRO A 178 15.67 43.49 2.20
CA PRO A 178 16.80 44.38 2.08
C PRO A 178 16.31 45.79 2.43
N VAL A 179 16.84 46.34 3.51
CA VAL A 179 16.65 47.74 3.85
C VAL A 179 17.34 48.52 2.74
N THR A 180 16.55 49.08 1.83
CA THR A 180 17.03 50.12 0.91
C THR A 180 17.46 51.29 1.77
N LEU A 181 18.77 51.48 1.91
CA LEU A 181 19.34 52.76 2.30
C LEU A 181 19.34 53.64 1.06
N ASP A 182 18.59 54.72 1.19
CA ASP A 182 18.45 55.92 0.35
C ASP A 182 17.61 55.81 -0.95
#